data_AF-W2K2M4-F1
#
_entry.id   AF-W2K2M4-F1
#
_cell.length_a   1.000
_cell.length_b   1.000
_cell.length_c   1.000
_cell.angle_alpha   90.00
_cell.angle_beta   90.00
_cell.angle_gamma   90.00
#
_symmetry.space_group_name_H-M   'P 1'
#
loop_
_entity.id
_entity.type
_entity.pdbx_description
1 polymer ?
#
loop_
_entity_poly.entity_id
_entity_poly.type
_entity_poly.pdbx_seq_one_letter_code
_entity_poly.pdbx_strand_id
1 'polypeptide(L)'
;MLIYNSPSFQLNILMYILAFLAELCASVASVCADLTASGSTSTPESAIQVPPAGWSTEPAFKFGTPTFFGSGCPANTVTVVPSTDGQAVSVLFSQFAARTSGVDVTRDRKSCNLAVPVDVQSGVSIGIFRVDYRGNAFVPNQSGSYGQFDAEYYFAGQRGPVASEKYSPGTDKDLFISHEVGVSAVVWTPCGASTNFRVNSAITAVKKAGGKEDTQIVIDSVDSTVQAGFHYHITTRKC
;
A
#
# COMPACT_ATOMS: atom_id res chain seq x y z
N MET A 1 11.31 41.36 -6.52
CA MET A 1 12.71 41.84 -6.51
C MET A 1 13.57 40.63 -6.14
N LEU A 2 13.86 39.72 -7.10
CA LEU A 2 15.07 39.69 -7.94
C LEU A 2 16.31 40.08 -7.12
N ILE A 3 17.24 39.19 -6.80
CA ILE A 3 18.37 38.67 -7.63
C ILE A 3 18.97 37.51 -6.78
N TYR A 4 19.30 36.32 -7.30
CA TYR A 4 20.67 35.95 -7.69
C TYR A 4 20.64 34.70 -8.58
N ASN A 5 20.42 34.96 -9.87
CA ASN A 5 20.74 34.07 -10.97
C ASN A 5 22.17 34.46 -11.39
N SER A 6 23.19 33.74 -10.90
CA SER A 6 24.59 34.00 -11.24
C SER A 6 25.20 32.81 -11.99
N PRO A 7 25.66 33.01 -13.24
CA PRO A 7 26.16 31.93 -14.11
C PRO A 7 27.50 31.33 -13.68
N SER A 8 28.15 31.89 -12.65
CA SER A 8 29.43 31.42 -12.11
C SER A 8 29.30 30.17 -11.22
N PHE A 9 28.12 29.90 -10.64
CA PHE A 9 27.91 28.77 -9.73
C PHE A 9 27.65 27.44 -10.48
N GLN A 10 27.09 27.53 -11.68
CA GLN A 10 26.78 26.38 -12.55
C GLN A 10 28.05 25.78 -13.20
N LEU A 11 29.12 26.56 -13.35
CA LEU A 11 30.37 26.08 -13.94
C LEU A 11 31.21 25.24 -12.96
N ASN A 12 31.16 25.54 -11.65
CA ASN A 12 31.92 24.80 -10.62
C ASN A 12 31.35 23.41 -10.33
N ILE A 13 30.02 23.23 -10.39
CA ILE A 13 29.38 21.93 -10.16
C ILE A 13 29.66 20.98 -11.33
N LEU A 14 29.67 21.48 -12.57
CA LEU A 14 29.96 20.68 -13.76
C LEU A 14 31.42 20.21 -13.82
N MET A 15 32.35 20.99 -13.28
CA MET A 15 33.77 20.61 -13.19
C MET A 15 34.02 19.51 -12.13
N TYR A 16 33.28 19.53 -11.02
CA TYR A 16 33.35 18.50 -9.97
C TYR A 16 32.79 17.13 -10.44
N ILE A 17 31.74 17.14 -11.25
CA ILE A 17 31.11 15.90 -11.77
C ILE A 17 32.03 15.20 -12.79
N LEU A 18 32.79 15.96 -13.60
CA LEU A 18 33.73 15.40 -14.57
C LEU A 18 35.01 14.85 -13.91
N ALA A 19 35.44 15.38 -12.77
CA ALA A 19 36.58 14.85 -12.02
C ALA A 19 36.26 13.50 -11.33
N PHE A 20 35.02 13.30 -10.85
CA PHE A 20 34.60 12.05 -10.19
C PHE A 20 34.42 10.86 -11.15
N LEU A 21 34.20 11.11 -12.45
CA LEU A 21 34.05 10.05 -13.46
C LEU A 21 35.39 9.46 -13.94
N ALA A 22 36.53 10.09 -13.64
CA ALA A 22 37.84 9.62 -14.04
C ALA A 22 38.51 8.64 -13.05
N GLU A 23 38.01 8.54 -11.81
CA GLU A 23 38.63 7.72 -10.74
C GLU A 23 38.03 6.32 -10.54
N LEU A 24 37.03 5.92 -11.35
CA LEU A 24 36.43 4.58 -11.29
C LEU A 24 36.94 3.59 -12.35
N CYS A 25 37.89 3.96 -13.21
CA CYS A 25 38.42 3.10 -14.28
C CYS A 25 39.68 2.27 -13.92
N ALA A 26 40.12 2.22 -12.66
CA ALA A 26 41.43 1.66 -12.30
C ALA A 26 41.43 0.48 -11.30
N SER A 27 40.45 -0.43 -11.31
CA SER A 27 40.54 -1.64 -10.46
C SER A 27 39.78 -2.89 -10.94
N VAL A 28 39.92 -3.28 -12.21
CA VAL A 28 39.62 -4.66 -12.65
C VAL A 28 40.77 -5.21 -13.49
N ALA A 29 41.88 -5.46 -12.81
CA ALA A 29 42.98 -6.26 -13.31
C ALA A 29 43.47 -7.18 -12.19
N SER A 30 42.82 -8.32 -11.99
CA SER A 30 43.46 -9.55 -11.51
C SER A 30 42.44 -10.70 -11.47
N VAL A 31 42.93 -11.92 -11.64
CA VAL A 31 42.26 -13.22 -11.54
C VAL A 31 41.54 -13.70 -12.80
N CYS A 32 42.32 -14.31 -13.70
CA CYS A 32 42.19 -15.74 -14.07
C CYS A 32 43.20 -16.05 -15.19
N ALA A 33 44.43 -16.36 -14.80
CA ALA A 33 45.33 -17.15 -15.61
C ALA A 33 45.00 -18.64 -15.39
N ASP A 34 45.30 -19.43 -16.42
CA ASP A 34 45.39 -20.90 -16.45
C ASP A 34 44.11 -21.69 -16.72
N LEU A 35 43.82 -21.90 -18.01
CA LEU A 35 43.32 -23.19 -18.48
C LEU A 35 43.92 -23.53 -19.86
N THR A 36 45.08 -24.18 -19.84
CA THR A 36 45.60 -24.96 -20.96
C THR A 36 45.45 -26.45 -20.66
N ALA A 37 44.94 -27.15 -21.68
CA ALA A 37 45.04 -28.59 -21.96
C ALA A 37 44.35 -29.59 -21.02
N SER A 38 43.36 -30.31 -21.56
CA SER A 38 43.59 -31.69 -22.07
C SER A 38 42.27 -32.35 -22.49
N GLY A 39 42.29 -33.04 -23.63
CA GLY A 39 41.17 -33.85 -24.10
C GLY A 39 41.01 -35.15 -23.33
N SER A 40 39.80 -35.70 -23.36
CA SER A 40 39.50 -37.14 -23.36
C SER A 40 38.02 -37.33 -23.70
N THR A 41 37.73 -37.94 -24.83
CA THR A 41 37.28 -39.35 -24.95
C THR A 41 35.82 -39.52 -24.53
N SER A 42 34.94 -39.57 -25.52
CA SER A 42 33.55 -39.98 -25.41
C SER A 42 33.44 -41.47 -25.11
N THR A 43 32.92 -41.82 -23.94
CA THR A 43 32.26 -43.11 -23.66
C THR A 43 30.77 -42.86 -23.43
N PRO A 44 29.86 -43.73 -23.94
CA PRO A 44 28.44 -43.59 -23.70
C PRO A 44 28.12 -44.24 -22.34
N GLU A 45 27.85 -43.44 -21.33
CA GLU A 45 27.34 -43.92 -20.04
C GLU A 45 25.86 -43.53 -19.91
N SER A 46 25.05 -44.54 -19.65
CA SER A 46 23.61 -44.53 -19.44
C SER A 46 23.07 -43.25 -18.81
N ALA A 47 22.06 -42.67 -19.48
CA ALA A 47 21.30 -41.54 -18.99
C ALA A 47 20.62 -41.86 -17.65
N ILE A 48 21.18 -41.34 -16.56
CA ILE A 48 20.43 -41.11 -15.33
C ILE A 48 19.48 -39.96 -15.64
N GLN A 49 18.21 -40.30 -15.80
CA GLN A 49 17.15 -39.34 -15.97
C GLN A 49 16.98 -38.57 -14.66
N VAL A 50 17.61 -37.39 -14.57
CA VAL A 50 17.38 -36.44 -13.48
C VAL A 50 15.92 -35.98 -13.62
N PRO A 51 15.01 -36.29 -12.69
CA PRO A 51 13.68 -35.72 -12.72
C PRO A 51 13.83 -34.19 -12.61
N PRO A 52 13.17 -33.39 -13.48
CA PRO A 52 13.24 -31.95 -13.35
C PRO A 52 12.73 -31.57 -11.96
N ALA A 53 13.52 -30.79 -11.23
CA ALA A 53 13.13 -30.15 -9.97
C ALA A 53 12.05 -29.11 -10.25
N GLY A 54 10.84 -29.58 -10.53
CA GLY A 54 9.63 -28.77 -10.63
C GLY A 54 9.12 -28.47 -9.23
N TRP A 55 9.79 -27.59 -8.50
CA TRP A 55 9.12 -26.84 -7.45
C TRP A 55 8.34 -25.72 -8.15
N SER A 56 7.16 -26.04 -8.68
CA SER A 56 6.18 -24.98 -8.90
C SER A 56 5.71 -24.55 -7.51
N THR A 57 6.47 -23.64 -6.88
CA THR A 57 6.03 -22.93 -5.68
C THR A 57 4.93 -21.96 -6.13
N GLU A 58 3.77 -22.52 -6.44
CA GLU A 58 2.59 -21.70 -6.67
C GLU A 58 2.32 -20.93 -5.37
N PRO A 59 2.11 -19.60 -5.45
CA PRO A 59 1.84 -18.81 -4.26
C PRO A 59 0.59 -19.35 -3.56
N ALA A 60 0.61 -19.34 -2.22
CA ALA A 60 -0.47 -19.89 -1.39
C ALA A 60 -1.85 -19.27 -1.67
N PHE A 61 -1.87 -18.10 -2.30
CA PHE A 61 -3.07 -17.43 -2.80
C PHE A 61 -2.71 -16.45 -3.92
N LYS A 62 -3.71 -16.01 -4.67
CA LYS A 62 -3.61 -14.99 -5.73
C LYS A 62 -4.68 -13.94 -5.54
N PHE A 63 -4.30 -12.68 -5.75
CA PHE A 63 -5.26 -11.57 -5.81
C PHE A 63 -5.72 -11.35 -7.25
N GLY A 64 -7.03 -11.22 -7.43
CA GLY A 64 -7.64 -10.78 -8.66
C GLY A 64 -7.65 -9.25 -8.78
N THR A 65 -8.24 -8.77 -9.87
CA THR A 65 -8.42 -7.33 -10.08
C THR A 65 -9.41 -6.76 -9.06
N PRO A 66 -9.00 -5.77 -8.25
CA PRO A 66 -9.86 -5.16 -7.26
C PRO A 66 -10.85 -4.20 -7.92
N THR A 67 -12.01 -4.06 -7.28
CA THR A 67 -13.08 -3.15 -7.70
C THR A 67 -13.38 -2.16 -6.59
N PHE A 68 -13.69 -0.93 -6.99
CA PHE A 68 -13.93 0.19 -6.08
C PHE A 68 -15.23 0.89 -6.42
N PHE A 69 -15.99 1.28 -5.40
CA PHE A 69 -17.20 2.08 -5.59
C PHE A 69 -17.51 2.92 -4.35
N GLY A 70 -17.91 4.17 -4.60
CA GLY A 70 -18.35 5.07 -3.55
C GLY A 70 -18.03 6.53 -3.88
N SER A 71 -18.60 7.45 -3.09
CA SER A 71 -18.39 8.88 -3.27
C SER A 71 -16.98 9.35 -2.93
N GLY A 72 -16.20 8.53 -2.22
CA GLY A 72 -14.82 8.82 -1.82
C GLY A 72 -13.73 8.21 -2.70
N CYS A 73 -14.10 7.39 -3.69
CA CYS A 73 -13.16 6.73 -4.60
C CYS A 73 -13.76 6.62 -6.01
N PRO A 74 -13.72 7.71 -6.79
CA PRO A 74 -14.20 7.69 -8.17
C PRO A 74 -13.39 6.72 -9.06
N ALA A 75 -13.97 6.31 -10.18
CA ALA A 75 -13.28 5.42 -11.11
C ALA A 75 -11.94 6.03 -11.58
N ASN A 76 -10.93 5.19 -11.82
CA ASN A 76 -9.57 5.56 -12.22
C ASN A 76 -8.74 6.31 -11.16
N THR A 77 -9.21 6.45 -9.92
CA THR A 77 -8.43 7.08 -8.85
C THR A 77 -7.77 6.07 -7.91
N VAL A 78 -7.90 4.77 -8.18
CA VAL A 78 -7.37 3.72 -7.31
C VAL A 78 -6.42 2.82 -8.07
N THR A 79 -5.20 2.68 -7.55
CA THR A 79 -4.17 1.79 -8.08
C THR A 79 -3.91 0.69 -7.07
N VAL A 80 -3.75 -0.55 -7.53
CA VAL A 80 -3.43 -1.67 -6.66
C VAL A 80 -2.11 -2.30 -7.06
N VAL A 81 -1.23 -2.40 -6.09
CA VAL A 81 0.13 -2.89 -6.23
C VAL A 81 0.27 -4.11 -5.32
N PRO A 82 0.18 -5.34 -5.85
CA PRO A 82 0.49 -6.53 -5.07
C PRO A 82 1.99 -6.54 -4.73
N SER A 83 2.35 -7.07 -3.57
CA SER A 83 3.74 -7.28 -3.21
C SER A 83 4.35 -8.41 -4.05
N THR A 84 5.68 -8.35 -4.25
CA THR A 84 6.42 -9.35 -5.04
C THR A 84 6.48 -10.72 -4.35
N ASP A 85 6.36 -10.76 -3.03
CA ASP A 85 6.30 -11.98 -2.22
C ASP A 85 4.87 -12.55 -2.10
N GLY A 86 3.87 -11.86 -2.66
CA GLY A 86 2.46 -12.22 -2.60
C GLY A 86 1.84 -12.11 -1.20
N GLN A 87 2.51 -11.56 -0.20
CA GLN A 87 2.03 -11.51 1.19
C GLN A 87 1.34 -10.19 1.59
N ALA A 88 1.33 -9.20 0.70
CA ALA A 88 0.68 -7.93 0.92
C ALA A 88 0.05 -7.39 -0.36
N VAL A 89 -0.94 -6.53 -0.18
CA VAL A 89 -1.47 -5.70 -1.25
C VAL A 89 -1.36 -4.28 -0.77
N SER A 90 -0.83 -3.40 -1.61
CA SER A 90 -0.89 -1.96 -1.41
C SER A 90 -2.01 -1.39 -2.28
N VAL A 91 -3.01 -0.80 -1.65
CA VAL A 91 -4.06 -0.06 -2.37
C VAL A 91 -3.76 1.44 -2.25
N LEU A 92 -3.51 2.07 -3.37
CA LEU A 92 -3.25 3.51 -3.50
C LEU A 92 -4.57 4.19 -3.86
N PHE A 93 -5.06 5.05 -2.97
CA PHE A 93 -6.22 5.88 -3.28
C PHE A 93 -5.73 7.27 -3.64
N SER A 94 -6.30 7.83 -4.70
CA SER A 94 -6.24 9.27 -4.93
C SER A 94 -7.59 9.89 -4.56
N GLN A 95 -7.53 10.86 -3.65
CA GLN A 95 -8.62 11.78 -3.28
C GLN A 95 -9.74 11.24 -2.35
N PHE A 96 -9.42 10.45 -1.32
CA PHE A 96 -10.40 10.15 -0.27
C PHE A 96 -10.45 11.27 0.79
N ALA A 97 -11.22 12.32 0.49
CA ALA A 97 -11.33 13.52 1.32
C ALA A 97 -12.79 13.90 1.62
N ALA A 98 -13.10 14.19 2.88
CA ALA A 98 -14.34 14.82 3.29
C ALA A 98 -14.06 16.20 3.85
N ARG A 99 -14.80 17.20 3.36
CA ARG A 99 -14.59 18.59 3.75
C ARG A 99 -15.92 19.33 3.80
N THR A 100 -16.16 19.99 4.92
CA THR A 100 -17.26 20.97 5.04
C THR A 100 -16.89 22.22 4.26
N SER A 101 -17.87 23.01 3.83
CA SER A 101 -17.60 24.24 3.06
C SER A 101 -18.69 25.29 3.26
N GLY A 102 -18.32 26.57 3.09
CA GLY A 102 -19.27 27.68 3.11
C GLY A 102 -20.07 27.78 4.42
N VAL A 103 -21.30 28.26 4.38
CA VAL A 103 -22.18 28.30 5.57
C VAL A 103 -23.15 27.10 5.63
N ASP A 104 -23.45 26.50 4.48
CA ASP A 104 -24.52 25.51 4.35
C ASP A 104 -24.03 24.06 4.51
N VAL A 105 -22.80 23.74 4.09
CA VAL A 105 -22.27 22.37 4.15
C VAL A 105 -21.61 22.16 5.51
N THR A 106 -22.41 21.84 6.52
CA THR A 106 -21.95 21.58 7.90
C THR A 106 -21.52 20.14 8.12
N ARG A 107 -21.85 19.24 7.20
CA ARG A 107 -21.47 17.83 7.22
C ARG A 107 -21.19 17.33 5.82
N ASP A 108 -20.04 16.68 5.64
CA ASP A 108 -19.70 15.92 4.45
C ASP A 108 -19.30 14.51 4.85
N ARG A 109 -19.79 13.51 4.13
CA ARG A 109 -19.44 12.10 4.34
C ARG A 109 -19.11 11.47 3.00
N LYS A 110 -17.91 10.90 2.91
CA LYS A 110 -17.49 10.08 1.78
C LYS A 110 -17.34 8.64 2.21
N SER A 111 -17.79 7.72 1.36
CA SER A 111 -17.59 6.29 1.56
C SER A 111 -16.82 5.71 0.39
N CYS A 112 -15.99 4.71 0.66
CA CYS A 112 -15.39 3.89 -0.35
C CYS A 112 -15.51 2.40 0.02
N ASN A 113 -16.04 1.62 -0.90
CA ASN A 113 -16.09 0.18 -0.80
C ASN A 113 -15.09 -0.42 -1.77
N LEU A 114 -14.24 -1.28 -1.24
CA LEU A 114 -13.29 -2.10 -1.98
C LEU A 114 -13.76 -3.54 -1.95
N ALA A 115 -13.68 -4.21 -3.09
CA ALA A 115 -13.80 -5.66 -3.20
C ALA A 115 -12.62 -6.23 -3.99
N VAL A 116 -11.81 -7.07 -3.34
CA VAL A 116 -10.66 -7.75 -3.92
C VAL A 116 -10.99 -9.24 -4.05
N PRO A 117 -11.06 -9.80 -5.26
CA PRO A 117 -11.13 -11.24 -5.43
C PRO A 117 -9.84 -11.89 -4.90
N VAL A 118 -9.98 -12.96 -4.14
CA VAL A 118 -8.86 -13.74 -3.60
C VAL A 118 -9.10 -15.20 -3.88
N ASP A 119 -8.12 -15.84 -4.50
CA ASP A 119 -8.11 -17.26 -4.81
C ASP A 119 -7.07 -17.95 -3.94
N VAL A 120 -7.50 -18.80 -3.01
CA VAL A 120 -6.63 -19.46 -2.05
C VAL A 120 -6.37 -20.90 -2.48
N GLN A 121 -5.12 -21.33 -2.43
CA GLN A 121 -4.75 -22.70 -2.78
C GLN A 121 -5.33 -23.72 -1.79
N SER A 122 -5.64 -24.92 -2.29
CA SER A 122 -6.12 -26.02 -1.45
C SER A 122 -5.16 -26.33 -0.30
N GLY A 123 -5.72 -26.59 0.89
CA GLY A 123 -4.95 -26.86 2.12
C GLY A 123 -4.43 -25.60 2.83
N VAL A 124 -4.80 -24.40 2.35
CA VAL A 124 -4.45 -23.12 2.97
C VAL A 124 -5.70 -22.32 3.29
N SER A 125 -5.64 -21.55 4.38
CA SER A 125 -6.59 -20.50 4.73
C SER A 125 -5.80 -19.20 4.99
N ILE A 126 -6.35 -18.09 4.54
CA ILE A 126 -5.75 -16.77 4.72
C ILE A 126 -6.58 -15.91 5.66
N GLY A 127 -5.91 -15.00 6.34
CA GLY A 127 -6.53 -14.03 7.21
C GLY A 127 -5.81 -12.70 7.12
N ILE A 128 -6.55 -11.60 7.24
CA ILE A 128 -5.99 -10.25 7.26
C ILE A 128 -5.94 -9.80 8.71
N PHE A 129 -4.75 -9.40 9.17
CA PHE A 129 -4.52 -9.09 10.57
C PHE A 129 -4.16 -7.63 10.84
N ARG A 130 -3.83 -6.85 9.80
CA ARG A 130 -3.50 -5.43 9.95
C ARG A 130 -3.72 -4.63 8.67
N VAL A 131 -4.21 -3.40 8.83
CA VAL A 131 -4.33 -2.41 7.77
C VAL A 131 -3.89 -1.04 8.27
N ASP A 132 -2.94 -0.42 7.57
CA ASP A 132 -2.38 0.87 7.94
C ASP A 132 -2.88 1.99 7.00
N TYR A 133 -3.41 3.07 7.57
CA TYR A 133 -3.90 4.27 6.90
C TYR A 133 -3.03 5.48 7.22
N ARG A 134 -2.90 6.35 6.23
CA ARG A 134 -2.25 7.65 6.35
C ARG A 134 -3.18 8.76 5.87
N GLY A 135 -2.91 9.98 6.32
CA GLY A 135 -3.70 11.13 5.92
C GLY A 135 -3.45 12.33 6.82
N ASN A 136 -4.42 13.23 6.89
CA ASN A 136 -4.40 14.37 7.78
C ASN A 136 -5.82 14.76 8.21
N ALA A 137 -5.94 15.39 9.37
CA ALA A 137 -7.19 15.94 9.86
C ALA A 137 -7.00 17.36 10.37
N PHE A 138 -7.92 18.23 9.96
CA PHE A 138 -8.10 19.56 10.50
C PHE A 138 -9.54 19.70 11.02
N VAL A 139 -9.69 19.97 12.30
CA VAL A 139 -10.96 20.19 12.99
C VAL A 139 -10.87 21.51 13.74
N PRO A 140 -11.67 22.53 13.38
CA PRO A 140 -11.71 23.80 14.09
C PRO A 140 -11.93 23.61 15.58
N ASN A 141 -11.35 24.49 16.40
CA ASN A 141 -11.53 24.46 17.86
C ASN A 141 -12.91 25.03 18.26
N GLN A 142 -13.97 24.36 17.81
CA GLN A 142 -15.36 24.70 18.05
C GLN A 142 -16.12 23.47 18.53
N SER A 143 -16.81 23.59 19.66
CA SER A 143 -17.64 22.52 20.18
C SER A 143 -18.71 22.09 19.15
N GLY A 144 -18.81 20.77 18.92
CA GLY A 144 -19.69 20.17 17.92
C GLY A 144 -19.01 19.86 16.58
N SER A 145 -17.81 20.40 16.32
CA SER A 145 -17.01 20.01 15.16
C SER A 145 -16.26 18.70 15.42
N TYR A 146 -16.16 17.81 14.43
CA TYR A 146 -15.37 16.58 14.52
C TYR A 146 -15.03 16.02 13.14
N GLY A 147 -13.88 15.33 13.09
CA GLY A 147 -13.55 14.40 12.01
C GLY A 147 -13.80 12.97 12.47
N GLN A 148 -14.19 12.07 11.57
CA GLN A 148 -14.35 10.65 11.88
C GLN A 148 -13.93 9.80 10.69
N PHE A 149 -13.23 8.70 10.98
CA PHE A 149 -12.87 7.65 10.03
C PHE A 149 -13.42 6.31 10.54
N ASP A 150 -14.14 5.60 9.68
CA ASP A 150 -14.70 4.27 9.96
C ASP A 150 -14.17 3.29 8.92
N ALA A 151 -13.86 2.06 9.33
CA ALA A 151 -13.51 0.96 8.41
C ALA A 151 -14.04 -0.38 8.92
N GLU A 152 -14.58 -1.19 8.02
CA GLU A 152 -15.03 -2.57 8.27
C GLU A 152 -14.34 -3.53 7.30
N TYR A 153 -13.82 -4.65 7.82
CA TYR A 153 -13.03 -5.64 7.05
C TYR A 153 -13.67 -7.01 7.09
N TYR A 154 -14.07 -7.55 5.96
CA TYR A 154 -14.80 -8.83 5.95
C TYR A 154 -14.60 -9.61 4.65
N PHE A 155 -14.73 -10.93 4.73
CA PHE A 155 -14.89 -11.75 3.54
C PHE A 155 -16.37 -11.86 3.18
N ALA A 156 -16.66 -12.03 1.89
CA ALA A 156 -18.02 -12.16 1.40
C ALA A 156 -18.79 -13.28 2.15
N GLY A 157 -19.99 -12.94 2.64
CA GLY A 157 -20.82 -13.86 3.43
C GLY A 157 -20.58 -13.83 4.94
N GLN A 158 -19.66 -12.98 5.43
CA GLN A 158 -19.36 -12.83 6.86
C GLN A 158 -19.42 -11.37 7.30
N ARG A 159 -19.51 -11.14 8.62
CA ARG A 159 -19.33 -9.83 9.24
C ARG A 159 -17.91 -9.66 9.73
N GLY A 160 -17.42 -8.43 9.64
CA GLY A 160 -16.07 -8.05 10.01
C GLY A 160 -16.00 -7.28 11.31
N PRO A 161 -14.81 -7.12 11.89
CA PRO A 161 -14.58 -6.05 12.87
C PRO A 161 -14.77 -4.68 12.22
N VAL A 162 -15.33 -3.76 13.00
CA VAL A 162 -15.44 -2.34 12.66
C VAL A 162 -14.45 -1.58 13.54
N ALA A 163 -13.60 -0.79 12.89
CA ALA A 163 -12.69 0.14 13.54
C ALA A 163 -13.17 1.58 13.27
N SER A 164 -13.07 2.44 14.28
CA SER A 164 -13.55 3.82 14.20
C SER A 164 -12.61 4.75 14.96
N GLU A 165 -12.18 5.80 14.29
CA GLU A 165 -11.31 6.85 14.82
C GLU A 165 -12.05 8.18 14.78
N LYS A 166 -12.06 8.91 15.89
CA LYS A 166 -12.74 10.21 16.00
C LYS A 166 -11.78 11.30 16.45
N TYR A 167 -11.79 12.41 15.72
CA TYR A 167 -10.95 13.57 15.95
C TYR A 167 -11.76 14.71 16.55
N SER A 168 -11.33 15.18 17.71
CA SER A 168 -11.99 16.23 18.49
C SER A 168 -11.72 17.65 17.94
N PRO A 169 -12.50 18.66 18.36
CA PRO A 169 -12.18 20.05 18.10
C PRO A 169 -10.72 20.41 18.43
N GLY A 170 -10.11 21.24 17.58
CA GLY A 170 -8.71 21.67 17.71
C GLY A 170 -7.69 20.67 17.18
N THR A 171 -8.12 19.59 16.51
CA THR A 171 -7.20 18.67 15.83
C THR A 171 -6.61 19.36 14.61
N ASP A 172 -5.29 19.42 14.52
CA ASP A 172 -4.57 19.81 13.30
C ASP A 172 -3.28 18.98 13.25
N LYS A 173 -3.32 17.86 12.52
CA LYS A 173 -2.21 16.90 12.46
C LYS A 173 -2.31 15.96 11.27
N ASP A 174 -1.16 15.38 10.95
CA ASP A 174 -1.09 14.16 10.14
C ASP A 174 -1.62 12.95 10.93
N LEU A 175 -2.19 12.01 10.19
CA LEU A 175 -2.78 10.78 10.70
C LEU A 175 -1.93 9.59 10.28
N PHE A 176 -1.64 8.73 11.25
CA PHE A 176 -1.21 7.35 11.02
C PHE A 176 -2.14 6.47 11.85
N ILE A 177 -2.98 5.68 11.18
CA ILE A 177 -3.99 4.83 11.80
C ILE A 177 -3.60 3.40 11.48
N SER A 178 -3.39 2.58 12.50
CA SER A 178 -3.13 1.16 12.33
C SER A 178 -4.30 0.38 12.91
N HIS A 179 -5.09 -0.24 12.03
CA HIS A 179 -6.15 -1.14 12.46
C HIS A 179 -5.58 -2.56 12.50
N GLU A 180 -5.18 -2.99 13.67
CA GLU A 180 -4.90 -4.40 13.92
C GLU A 180 -6.24 -5.14 14.00
N VAL A 181 -6.51 -5.95 12.98
CA VAL A 181 -7.54 -6.98 13.05
C VAL A 181 -6.96 -8.04 13.97
N GLY A 182 -7.18 -7.88 15.29
CA GLY A 182 -6.56 -8.72 16.32
C GLY A 182 -6.70 -10.21 16.01
N VAL A 183 -5.77 -11.04 16.49
CA VAL A 183 -5.66 -12.48 16.13
C VAL A 183 -6.97 -13.27 16.30
N SER A 184 -7.84 -12.84 17.23
CA SER A 184 -9.19 -13.40 17.48
C SER A 184 -10.29 -12.88 16.53
N ALA A 185 -10.07 -11.77 15.84
CA ALA A 185 -10.94 -11.13 14.86
C ALA A 185 -10.45 -11.29 13.41
N VAL A 186 -9.34 -12.01 13.20
CA VAL A 186 -8.87 -12.40 11.87
C VAL A 186 -9.98 -13.19 11.19
N VAL A 187 -10.62 -12.55 10.23
CA VAL A 187 -11.63 -13.20 9.40
C VAL A 187 -10.86 -14.14 8.49
N TRP A 188 -11.05 -15.44 8.67
CA TRP A 188 -10.37 -16.47 7.88
C TRP A 188 -11.23 -16.88 6.70
N THR A 189 -10.60 -17.10 5.55
CA THR A 189 -11.28 -17.77 4.45
C THR A 189 -11.54 -19.24 4.79
N PRO A 190 -12.58 -19.88 4.24
CA PRO A 190 -12.62 -21.34 4.19
C PRO A 190 -11.35 -21.90 3.51
N CYS A 191 -11.01 -23.16 3.80
CA CYS A 191 -9.83 -23.82 3.22
C CYS A 191 -9.96 -23.87 1.69
N GLY A 192 -8.93 -23.38 0.98
CA GLY A 192 -8.89 -23.37 -0.49
C GLY A 192 -10.02 -22.56 -1.16
N ALA A 193 -10.57 -21.56 -0.46
CA ALA A 193 -11.70 -20.80 -0.96
C ALA A 193 -11.31 -19.76 -2.01
N SER A 194 -12.19 -19.59 -2.99
CA SER A 194 -12.24 -18.39 -3.83
C SER A 194 -13.32 -17.46 -3.29
N THR A 195 -12.93 -16.28 -2.79
CA THR A 195 -13.85 -15.34 -2.14
C THR A 195 -13.46 -13.90 -2.42
N ASN A 196 -14.31 -12.95 -2.02
CA ASN A 196 -13.99 -11.53 -2.10
C ASN A 196 -13.67 -11.00 -0.72
N PHE A 197 -12.47 -10.47 -0.55
CA PHE A 197 -12.14 -9.62 0.57
C PHE A 197 -12.76 -8.24 0.35
N ARG A 198 -13.46 -7.73 1.35
CA ARG A 198 -14.18 -6.46 1.29
C ARG A 198 -13.71 -5.52 2.38
N VAL A 199 -13.53 -4.27 2.01
CA VAL A 199 -13.27 -3.17 2.92
C VAL A 199 -14.29 -2.09 2.68
N ASN A 200 -15.07 -1.76 3.70
CA ASN A 200 -16.00 -0.63 3.67
C ASN A 200 -15.43 0.47 4.56
N SER A 201 -14.97 1.55 3.94
CA SER A 201 -14.42 2.70 4.65
C SER A 201 -15.27 3.94 4.46
N ALA A 202 -15.28 4.80 5.46
CA ALA A 202 -15.96 6.08 5.38
C ALA A 202 -15.25 7.14 6.20
N ILE A 203 -15.23 8.36 5.66
CA ILE A 203 -14.75 9.54 6.36
C ILE A 203 -15.89 10.54 6.49
N THR A 204 -15.92 11.26 7.60
CA THR A 204 -16.94 12.26 7.89
C THR A 204 -16.30 13.48 8.51
N ALA A 205 -16.58 14.63 7.90
CA ALA A 205 -16.22 15.94 8.44
C ALA A 205 -17.51 16.63 8.90
N VAL A 206 -17.52 17.11 10.13
CA VAL A 206 -18.62 17.90 10.68
C VAL A 206 -18.06 19.17 11.29
N LYS A 207 -18.66 20.31 10.96
CA LYS A 207 -18.42 21.58 11.64
C LYS A 207 -19.68 22.07 12.32
N LYS A 208 -19.50 22.87 13.37
CA LYS A 208 -20.58 23.60 14.02
C LYS A 208 -21.32 24.51 13.01
N ALA A 209 -22.66 24.52 13.06
CA ALA A 209 -23.47 25.44 12.25
C ALA A 209 -23.12 26.91 12.56
N GLY A 210 -22.97 27.73 11.50
CA GLY A 210 -22.49 29.11 11.61
C GLY A 210 -20.99 29.23 11.91
N GLY A 211 -20.25 28.13 11.99
CA GLY A 211 -18.79 28.12 12.07
C GLY A 211 -18.16 28.66 10.79
N LYS A 212 -17.13 29.50 10.95
CA LYS A 212 -16.41 30.14 9.84
C LYS A 212 -15.31 29.26 9.24
N GLU A 213 -14.79 28.33 10.03
CA GLU A 213 -13.72 27.43 9.63
C GLU A 213 -14.29 26.08 9.22
N ASP A 214 -13.69 25.49 8.20
CA ASP A 214 -14.09 24.18 7.68
C ASP A 214 -13.38 23.05 8.44
N THR A 215 -14.09 21.96 8.66
CA THR A 215 -13.51 20.68 9.06
C THR A 215 -13.12 19.90 7.81
N GLN A 216 -11.95 19.27 7.85
CA GLN A 216 -11.44 18.40 6.80
C GLN A 216 -10.83 17.14 7.42
N ILE A 217 -11.12 16.02 6.80
CA ILE A 217 -10.38 14.77 7.01
C ILE A 217 -10.03 14.21 5.63
N VAL A 218 -8.77 13.86 5.46
CA VAL A 218 -8.27 13.23 4.24
C VAL A 218 -7.52 11.99 4.64
N ILE A 219 -7.78 10.92 3.91
CA ILE A 219 -6.99 9.71 3.97
C ILE A 219 -6.31 9.61 2.61
N ASP A 220 -4.99 9.73 2.61
CA ASP A 220 -4.16 9.70 1.41
C ASP A 220 -2.96 8.79 1.64
N SER A 221 -2.49 8.13 0.59
CA SER A 221 -1.21 7.44 0.62
C SER A 221 -0.11 8.48 0.50
N VAL A 222 0.34 9.01 1.63
CA VAL A 222 1.44 9.99 1.66
C VAL A 222 2.75 9.29 1.30
N ASP A 223 3.20 9.57 0.07
CA ASP A 223 4.58 9.69 -0.42
C ASP A 223 5.12 8.63 -1.42
N SER A 224 5.42 9.16 -2.61
CA SER A 224 5.85 8.51 -3.85
C SER A 224 7.33 8.05 -3.87
N THR A 225 7.95 7.82 -2.71
CA THR A 225 9.37 7.42 -2.65
C THR A 225 9.67 6.20 -1.78
N VAL A 226 8.72 5.74 -0.96
CA VAL A 226 8.79 4.44 -0.26
C VAL A 226 7.38 3.87 -0.16
N GLN A 227 7.05 2.91 -1.04
CA GLN A 227 5.92 1.98 -0.85
C GLN A 227 4.60 2.64 -0.39
N ALA A 228 4.10 3.67 -1.08
CA ALA A 228 2.80 4.26 -0.78
C ALA A 228 1.65 3.25 -1.01
N GLY A 229 0.72 3.15 -0.07
CA GLY A 229 -0.55 2.40 -0.18
C GLY A 229 -1.03 1.81 1.16
N PHE A 230 -2.31 1.44 1.25
CA PHE A 230 -2.85 0.65 2.35
C PHE A 230 -2.11 -0.68 2.44
N HIS A 231 -1.34 -0.92 3.49
CA HIS A 231 -0.64 -2.19 3.68
C HIS A 231 -1.57 -3.20 4.33
N TYR A 232 -2.10 -4.14 3.55
CA TYR A 232 -2.79 -5.30 4.09
C TYR A 232 -1.75 -6.35 4.49
N HIS A 233 -1.66 -6.66 5.78
CA HIS A 233 -0.81 -7.75 6.25
C HIS A 233 -1.62 -9.04 6.33
N ILE A 234 -1.14 -10.06 5.62
CA ILE A 234 -1.83 -11.34 5.46
C ILE A 234 -1.08 -12.40 6.26
N THR A 235 -1.83 -13.23 6.96
CA THR A 235 -1.33 -14.45 7.59
C THR A 235 -1.93 -15.67 6.90
N THR A 236 -1.16 -16.75 6.83
CA THR A 236 -1.58 -18.02 6.24
C THR A 236 -1.53 -19.11 7.30
N ARG A 237 -2.45 -20.08 7.21
CA ARG A 237 -2.40 -21.32 7.99
C ARG A 237 -2.75 -22.51 7.12
N LYS A 238 -2.17 -23.66 7.43
CA LYS A 238 -2.59 -24.94 6.85
C LYS A 238 -3.96 -25.33 7.39
N CYS A 239 -4.73 -26.04 6.59
CA CYS A 239 -6.07 -26.52 6.91
C CYS A 239 -6.21 -27.99 6.53
#